data_AF-A0A6I6IMB6-F1
#
_entry.id   AF-A0A6I6IMB6-F1
#
_cell.length_a   1.000
_cell.length_b   1.000
_cell.length_c   1.000
_cell.angle_alpha   90.00
_cell.angle_beta   90.00
_cell.angle_gamma   90.00
#
_symmetry.space_group_name_H-M   'P 1'
#
loop_
_entity.id
_entity.type
_entity.pdbx_description
1 polymer ?
#
loop_
_entity_poly.entity_id
_entity_poly.type
_entity_poly.pdbx_seq_one_letter_code
_entity_poly.pdbx_strand_id
1 'polypeptide(L)'
;MSYATYAHRGAYPLLITALLAGAFALAARPFTGTDTALRAALMVWILQTVLLVVSSMMRLDLYVEVYGLTRLRLSAGIWMGVVALGLCLTFWQVRQHHSAAWLLTRCAVLGLVTLYLAMFASFDQAIARYNLTHDVPRDPIYICQLGPAALPEIRRHAPELCDNSLTPRAPLITDWREWGFRDWRVLRSLGEMSAAKAEL
;
A
#
# COMPACT_ATOMS: atom_id res chain seq x y z
N MET A 1 -26.67 -2.02 22.91
CA MET A 1 -26.34 -0.63 22.51
C MET A 1 -25.68 -0.69 21.14
N SER A 2 -26.19 0.05 20.15
CA SER A 2 -25.78 -0.06 18.74
C SER A 2 -24.40 0.56 18.48
N TYR A 3 -23.55 -0.15 17.73
CA TYR A 3 -22.22 0.29 17.28
C TYR A 3 -22.25 1.65 16.55
N ALA A 4 -23.37 2.00 15.92
CA ALA A 4 -23.57 3.29 15.27
C ALA A 4 -23.51 4.48 16.25
N THR A 5 -23.99 4.32 17.48
CA THR A 5 -23.94 5.38 18.50
C THR A 5 -22.51 5.60 19.02
N TYR A 6 -21.66 4.57 19.02
CA TYR A 6 -20.27 4.68 19.44
C TYR A 6 -19.40 5.43 18.41
N ALA A 7 -19.60 5.15 17.12
CA ALA A 7 -18.90 5.85 16.04
C ALA A 7 -19.18 7.36 16.04
N HIS A 8 -20.42 7.77 16.31
CA HIS A 8 -20.78 9.19 16.37
C HIS A 8 -20.20 9.93 17.58
N ARG A 9 -20.06 9.28 18.74
CA ARG A 9 -19.49 9.94 19.95
C ARG A 9 -18.00 10.23 19.84
N GLY A 10 -17.24 9.43 19.10
CA GLY A 10 -15.81 9.69 18.86
C GLY A 10 -15.55 10.69 17.74
N ALA A 11 -16.41 10.69 16.71
CA ALA A 11 -16.19 11.50 15.51
C ALA A 11 -16.41 13.01 15.74
N TYR A 12 -17.46 13.43 16.47
CA TYR A 12 -17.75 14.86 16.66
C TYR A 12 -16.66 15.60 17.46
N PRO A 13 -16.12 15.07 18.57
CA PRO A 13 -15.02 15.72 19.28
C PRO A 13 -13.76 15.86 18.42
N LEU A 14 -13.41 14.83 17.64
CA LEU A 14 -12.27 14.87 16.72
C LEU A 14 -12.46 15.91 15.61
N LEU A 15 -13.68 16.03 15.07
CA LEU A 15 -14.03 17.05 14.09
C LEU A 15 -13.87 18.45 14.68
N ILE A 16 -14.39 18.68 15.89
CA ILE A 16 -14.33 19.97 16.58
C ILE A 16 -12.87 20.35 16.88
N THR A 17 -12.06 19.44 17.41
CA THR A 17 -10.64 19.71 17.70
C THR A 17 -9.84 19.95 16.42
N ALA A 18 -10.12 19.23 15.33
CA ALA A 18 -9.49 19.47 14.03
C ALA A 18 -9.86 20.85 13.46
N LEU A 19 -11.14 21.26 13.56
CA LEU A 19 -11.59 22.59 13.12
C LEU A 19 -10.94 23.71 13.94
N LEU A 20 -10.85 23.54 15.27
CA LEU A 20 -10.15 24.48 16.15
C LEU A 20 -8.67 24.57 15.81
N ALA A 21 -7.98 23.44 15.63
CA ALA A 21 -6.58 23.42 15.24
C ALA A 21 -6.35 24.12 13.88
N GLY A 22 -7.24 23.88 12.90
CA GLY A 22 -7.21 24.56 11.61
C GLY A 22 -7.44 26.07 11.72
N ALA A 23 -8.39 26.50 12.55
CA ALA A 23 -8.67 27.91 12.82
C ALA A 23 -7.47 28.60 13.48
N PHE A 24 -6.84 27.97 14.47
CA PHE A 24 -5.62 28.48 15.11
C PHE A 24 -4.45 28.56 14.13
N ALA A 25 -4.25 27.56 13.27
CA ALA A 25 -3.20 27.56 12.27
C ALA A 25 -3.38 28.70 11.24
N LEU A 26 -4.62 28.96 10.81
CA LEU A 26 -4.95 30.06 9.90
C LEU A 26 -4.81 31.43 10.59
N ALA A 27 -5.22 31.56 11.84
CA ALA A 27 -5.08 32.78 12.63
C ALA A 27 -3.60 33.12 12.93
N ALA A 28 -2.76 32.09 13.08
CA ALA A 28 -1.33 32.27 13.34
C ALA A 28 -0.54 32.67 12.09
N ARG A 29 -0.99 32.32 10.87
CA ARG A 29 -0.29 32.59 9.59
C ARG A 29 0.31 34.01 9.43
N PRO A 30 -0.37 35.12 9.73
CA PRO A 30 0.23 36.45 9.57
C PRO A 30 1.45 36.70 10.50
N PHE A 31 1.59 35.98 11.60
CA PHE A 31 2.72 36.08 12.54
C PHE A 31 3.90 35.16 12.19
N THR A 32 3.79 34.36 11.13
CA THR A 32 4.74 33.29 10.79
C THR A 32 5.87 33.69 9.82
N GLY A 33 5.85 34.92 9.31
CA GLY A 33 6.72 35.35 8.20
C GLY A 33 8.21 35.53 8.53
N THR A 34 8.59 35.67 9.80
CA THR A 34 9.95 36.09 10.20
C THR A 34 10.58 35.25 11.31
N ASP A 35 9.85 34.27 11.85
CA ASP A 35 10.20 33.68 13.14
C ASP A 35 10.83 32.29 13.02
N THR A 36 12.13 32.21 13.33
CA THR A 36 12.93 30.98 13.34
C THR A 36 12.31 29.91 14.25
N ALA A 37 11.62 30.34 15.32
CA ALA A 37 10.95 29.47 16.28
C ALA A 37 9.80 28.67 15.63
N LEU A 38 8.98 29.30 14.79
CA LEU A 38 7.91 28.60 14.11
C LEU A 38 8.46 27.66 13.03
N ARG A 39 9.50 28.06 12.30
CA ARG A 39 10.14 27.16 11.34
C ARG A 39 10.70 25.91 12.04
N ALA A 40 11.31 26.09 13.21
CA ALA A 40 11.75 24.97 14.05
C ALA A 40 10.56 24.10 14.52
N ALA A 41 9.47 24.71 14.99
CA ALA A 41 8.26 23.99 15.40
C ALA A 41 7.66 23.17 14.24
N LEU A 42 7.60 23.73 13.03
CA LEU A 42 7.15 23.01 11.82
C LEU A 42 8.07 21.84 11.47
N MET A 43 9.39 22.02 11.55
CA MET A 43 10.34 20.93 11.31
C MET A 43 10.18 19.80 12.33
N VAL A 44 10.03 20.15 13.62
CA VAL A 44 9.77 19.17 14.69
C VAL A 44 8.44 18.45 14.46
N TRP A 45 7.39 19.17 14.05
CA TRP A 45 6.10 18.58 13.73
C TRP A 45 6.18 17.58 12.57
N ILE A 46 6.86 17.96 11.48
CA ILE A 46 7.06 17.06 10.33
C ILE A 46 7.83 15.82 10.77
N LEU A 47 8.90 15.99 11.55
CA LEU A 47 9.69 14.87 12.07
C LEU A 47 8.84 13.92 12.93
N GLN A 48 8.03 14.46 13.84
CA GLN A 48 7.08 13.65 14.63
C GLN A 48 6.10 12.90 13.74
N THR A 49 5.59 13.53 12.69
CA THR A 49 4.67 12.89 11.75
C THR A 49 5.35 11.74 10.99
N VAL A 50 6.60 11.91 10.57
CA VAL A 50 7.39 10.82 9.97
C VAL A 50 7.55 9.66 10.95
N LEU A 51 7.90 9.94 12.21
CA LEU A 51 8.02 8.90 13.25
C LEU A 51 6.70 8.15 13.49
N LEU A 52 5.56 8.85 13.45
CA LEU A 52 4.23 8.23 13.57
C LEU A 52 3.90 7.33 12.37
N VAL A 53 4.27 7.73 11.16
CA VAL A 53 4.11 6.89 9.97
C VAL A 53 4.99 5.64 10.08
N VAL A 54 6.26 5.78 10.47
CA VAL A 54 7.17 4.65 10.69
C VAL A 54 6.62 3.69 11.76
N SER A 55 6.13 4.22 12.88
CA SER A 55 5.50 3.41 13.93
C SER A 55 4.26 2.67 13.41
N SER A 56 3.47 3.30 12.54
CA SER A 56 2.31 2.67 11.91
C SER A 56 2.71 1.60 10.89
N MET A 57 3.81 1.78 10.17
CA MET A 57 4.39 0.77 9.28
C MET A 57 4.91 -0.44 10.06
N MET A 58 5.65 -0.23 11.16
CA MET A 58 6.08 -1.31 12.06
C MET A 58 4.89 -2.10 12.62
N ARG A 59 3.81 -1.40 12.97
CA ARG A 59 2.58 -2.05 13.41
C ARG A 59 1.96 -2.90 12.30
N LEU A 60 1.89 -2.38 11.08
CA LEU A 60 1.38 -3.13 9.93
C LEU A 60 2.20 -4.39 9.67
N ASP A 61 3.52 -4.29 9.79
CA ASP A 61 4.46 -5.41 9.61
C ASP A 61 4.17 -6.54 10.61
N LEU A 62 4.08 -6.21 11.90
CA LEU A 62 3.67 -7.16 12.94
C LEU A 62 2.29 -7.80 12.66
N TYR A 63 1.33 -7.01 12.15
CA TYR A 63 0.03 -7.56 11.74
C TYR A 63 0.13 -8.54 10.56
N VAL A 64 1.04 -8.29 9.62
CA VAL A 64 1.26 -9.16 8.47
C VAL A 64 1.96 -10.45 8.89
N GLU A 65 2.88 -10.40 9.85
CA GLU A 65 3.51 -11.58 10.44
C GLU A 65 2.47 -12.46 11.16
N VAL A 66 1.51 -11.87 11.88
CA VAL A 66 0.52 -12.66 12.64
C VAL A 66 -0.64 -13.16 11.78
N TYR A 67 -1.12 -12.36 10.83
CA TYR A 67 -2.37 -12.64 10.09
C TYR A 67 -2.17 -12.83 8.58
N GLY A 68 -0.93 -12.87 8.11
CA GLY A 68 -0.62 -12.94 6.70
C GLY A 68 -0.82 -11.63 5.94
N LEU A 69 -0.43 -11.64 4.67
CA LEU A 69 -0.51 -10.46 3.80
C LEU A 69 -1.85 -10.43 3.06
N THR A 70 -2.50 -9.27 3.02
CA THR A 70 -3.75 -9.06 2.26
C THR A 70 -3.63 -7.88 1.30
N ARG A 71 -4.56 -7.78 0.33
CA ARG A 71 -4.65 -6.66 -0.61
C ARG A 71 -4.70 -5.30 0.09
N LEU A 72 -5.47 -5.19 1.17
CA LEU A 72 -5.62 -3.95 1.93
C LEU A 72 -4.35 -3.59 2.71
N ARG A 73 -3.70 -4.57 3.35
CA ARG A 73 -2.44 -4.34 4.09
C ARG A 73 -1.32 -3.93 3.14
N LEU A 74 -1.21 -4.62 2.00
CA LEU A 74 -0.21 -4.31 0.99
C LEU A 74 -0.41 -2.90 0.40
N SER A 75 -1.63 -2.55 0.00
CA SER A 75 -1.92 -1.21 -0.53
C SER A 75 -1.71 -0.11 0.52
N ALA A 76 -2.11 -0.36 1.77
CA ALA A 76 -1.84 0.55 2.89
C ALA A 76 -0.33 0.76 3.09
N GLY A 77 0.47 -0.31 3.04
CA GLY A 77 1.93 -0.22 3.14
C GLY A 77 2.55 0.64 2.05
N ILE A 78 2.12 0.45 0.79
CA ILE A 78 2.58 1.26 -0.35
C ILE A 78 2.23 2.75 -0.15
N TRP A 79 0.98 3.05 0.20
CA TRP A 79 0.54 4.43 0.41
C TRP A 79 1.19 5.09 1.64
N MET A 80 1.45 4.35 2.71
CA MET A 80 2.24 4.85 3.84
C MET A 80 3.66 5.21 3.41
N GLY A 81 4.28 4.41 2.54
CA GLY A 81 5.58 4.74 1.95
C GLY A 81 5.54 6.03 1.11
N VAL A 82 4.51 6.20 0.29
CA VAL A 82 4.29 7.45 -0.48
C VAL A 82 4.13 8.65 0.45
N VAL A 83 3.34 8.52 1.52
CA VAL A 83 3.15 9.58 2.52
C VAL A 83 4.45 9.91 3.23
N ALA A 84 5.23 8.91 3.65
CA ALA A 84 6.53 9.11 4.28
C ALA A 84 7.49 9.89 3.35
N LEU A 85 7.56 9.50 2.07
CA LEU A 85 8.36 10.21 1.07
C LEU A 85 7.86 11.64 0.84
N GLY A 86 6.54 11.86 0.79
CA GLY A 86 5.94 13.19 0.70
C GLY A 86 6.28 14.09 1.89
N LEU A 87 6.29 13.53 3.11
CA LEU A 87 6.72 14.24 4.32
C LEU A 87 8.22 14.58 4.26
N CYS A 88 9.06 13.67 3.79
CA CYS A 88 10.48 13.94 3.56
C CYS A 88 10.71 15.05 2.51
N LEU A 89 9.92 15.06 1.42
CA LEU A 89 9.93 16.15 0.45
C LEU A 89 9.48 17.49 1.06
N THR A 90 8.50 17.46 1.96
CA THR A 90 8.05 18.65 2.70
C THR A 90 9.16 19.17 3.61
N PHE A 91 9.83 18.28 4.35
CA PHE A 91 10.98 18.64 5.17
C PHE A 91 12.10 19.29 4.32
N TRP A 92 12.40 18.69 3.16
CA TRP A 92 13.37 19.22 2.21
C TRP A 92 12.96 20.60 1.66
N GLN A 93 11.69 20.76 1.29
CA GLN A 93 11.14 22.02 0.79
C GLN A 93 11.28 23.15 1.82
N VAL A 94 10.96 22.88 3.09
CA VAL A 94 11.10 23.85 4.18
C VAL A 94 12.56 24.20 4.45
N ARG A 95 13.47 23.23 4.33
CA ARG A 95 14.91 23.45 4.53
C ARG A 95 15.52 24.30 3.42
N GLN A 96 15.14 24.04 2.16
CA GLN A 96 15.68 24.71 0.97
C GLN A 96 14.86 25.91 0.50
N HIS A 97 13.82 26.30 1.25
CA HIS A 97 12.93 27.43 0.93
C HIS A 97 12.28 27.33 -0.48
N HIS A 98 11.96 26.12 -0.94
CA HIS A 98 11.27 25.95 -2.22
C HIS A 98 9.79 26.38 -2.15
N SER A 99 9.22 26.75 -3.30
CA SER A 99 7.82 27.17 -3.39
C SER A 99 6.83 26.01 -3.15
N ALA A 100 5.59 26.33 -2.78
CA ALA A 100 4.54 25.33 -2.63
C ALA A 100 4.25 24.57 -3.95
N ALA A 101 4.37 25.27 -5.09
CA ALA A 101 4.21 24.66 -6.42
C ALA A 101 5.28 23.59 -6.70
N TRP A 102 6.52 23.80 -6.23
CA TRP A 102 7.59 22.82 -6.35
C TRP A 102 7.22 21.52 -5.61
N LEU A 103 6.74 21.64 -4.36
CA LEU A 103 6.34 20.48 -3.55
C LEU A 103 5.16 19.74 -4.20
N LEU A 104 4.12 20.47 -4.61
CA LEU A 104 2.93 19.88 -5.23
C LEU A 104 3.29 19.08 -6.49
N THR A 105 4.17 19.65 -7.34
CA THR A 105 4.63 18.96 -8.55
C THR A 105 5.38 17.68 -8.22
N ARG A 106 6.27 17.69 -7.22
CA ARG A 106 7.05 16.50 -6.83
C ARG A 106 6.18 15.43 -6.18
N CYS A 107 5.22 15.82 -5.34
CA CYS A 107 4.24 14.89 -4.77
C CYS A 107 3.34 14.28 -5.85
N ALA A 108 2.91 15.07 -6.85
CA ALA A 108 2.14 14.57 -7.97
C ALA A 108 2.94 13.56 -8.81
N VAL A 109 4.21 13.87 -9.12
CA VAL A 109 5.11 12.94 -9.82
C VAL A 109 5.32 11.66 -9.00
N LEU A 110 5.54 11.77 -7.69
CA LEU A 110 5.68 10.60 -6.81
C LEU A 110 4.44 9.69 -6.86
N GLY A 111 3.24 10.27 -6.78
CA GLY A 111 1.99 9.53 -6.89
C GLY A 111 1.83 8.87 -8.25
N LEU A 112 2.07 9.61 -9.34
CA LEU A 112 2.00 9.10 -10.71
C LEU A 112 3.00 7.97 -10.96
N VAL A 113 4.25 8.11 -10.51
CA VAL A 113 5.27 7.06 -10.60
C VAL A 113 4.83 5.83 -9.81
N THR A 114 4.30 6.01 -8.60
CA THR A 114 3.82 4.89 -7.79
C THR A 114 2.68 4.13 -8.49
N LEU A 115 1.70 4.84 -9.04
CA LEU A 115 0.60 4.25 -9.79
C LEU A 115 1.10 3.55 -11.06
N TYR A 116 2.03 4.19 -11.80
CA TYR A 116 2.63 3.62 -12.98
C TYR A 116 3.34 2.30 -12.67
N LEU A 117 4.17 2.26 -11.62
CA LEU A 117 4.84 1.03 -11.18
C LEU A 117 3.84 -0.04 -10.72
N ALA A 118 2.75 0.36 -10.06
CA ALA A 118 1.69 -0.55 -9.64
C ALA A 118 0.99 -1.26 -10.82
N MET A 119 0.98 -0.68 -12.02
CA MET A 119 0.42 -1.32 -13.21
C MET A 119 1.21 -2.57 -13.65
N PHE A 120 2.53 -2.59 -13.41
CA PHE A 120 3.41 -3.70 -13.80
C PHE A 120 3.58 -4.76 -12.70
N ALA A 121 3.21 -4.42 -11.46
CA ALA A 121 3.31 -5.29 -10.29
C ALA A 121 2.14 -6.27 -10.23
N SER A 122 2.45 -7.55 -9.99
CA SER A 122 1.44 -8.59 -9.76
C SER A 122 1.20 -8.74 -8.26
N PHE A 123 0.34 -7.88 -7.69
CA PHE A 123 0.05 -7.90 -6.25
C PHE A 123 -0.47 -9.25 -5.75
N ASP A 124 -1.36 -9.90 -6.49
CA ASP A 124 -1.87 -11.23 -6.13
C ASP A 124 -0.74 -12.28 -6.12
N GLN A 125 0.22 -12.22 -7.05
CA GLN A 125 1.39 -13.10 -7.01
C GLN A 125 2.22 -12.88 -5.75
N ALA A 126 2.50 -11.62 -5.40
CA ALA A 126 3.29 -11.28 -4.21
C ALA A 126 2.58 -11.72 -2.92
N ILE A 127 1.26 -11.53 -2.83
CA ILE A 127 0.44 -11.97 -1.71
C ILE A 127 0.45 -13.49 -1.59
N ALA A 128 0.21 -14.22 -2.68
CA ALA A 128 0.22 -15.68 -2.68
C ALA A 128 1.59 -16.21 -2.27
N ARG A 129 2.67 -15.70 -2.87
CA ARG A 129 4.04 -16.09 -2.51
C ARG A 129 4.30 -15.88 -1.01
N TYR A 130 4.01 -14.69 -0.48
CA TYR A 130 4.26 -14.38 0.92
C TYR A 130 3.54 -15.33 1.87
N ASN A 131 2.21 -15.51 1.69
CA ASN A 131 1.40 -16.36 2.58
C ASN A 131 1.71 -17.85 2.46
N LEU A 132 2.26 -18.31 1.32
CA LEU A 132 2.61 -19.71 1.11
C LEU A 132 4.03 -20.05 1.61
N THR A 133 4.95 -19.08 1.63
CA THR A 133 6.35 -19.32 2.05
C THR A 133 6.64 -18.96 3.50
N HIS A 134 5.81 -18.13 4.15
CA HIS A 134 5.99 -17.75 5.55
C HIS A 134 5.09 -18.55 6.47
N ASP A 135 5.51 -18.67 7.73
CA ASP A 135 4.73 -19.32 8.79
C ASP A 135 3.64 -18.38 9.32
N VAL A 136 2.63 -18.15 8.48
CA VAL A 136 1.46 -17.32 8.79
C VAL A 136 0.20 -18.18 8.65
N PRO A 137 -0.90 -17.86 9.35
CA PRO A 137 -2.17 -18.56 9.18
C PRO A 137 -2.60 -18.52 7.72
N ARG A 138 -2.68 -19.71 7.11
CA ARG A 138 -3.11 -19.85 5.72
C ARG A 138 -4.63 -19.86 5.68
N ASP A 139 -5.21 -18.89 5.00
CA ASP A 139 -6.63 -18.89 4.63
C ASP A 139 -6.76 -19.41 3.20
N PRO A 140 -7.15 -20.69 3.01
CA PRO A 140 -7.24 -21.29 1.69
C PRO A 140 -8.28 -20.59 0.82
N ILE A 141 -9.40 -20.16 1.41
CA ILE A 141 -10.48 -19.48 0.68
C ILE A 141 -9.96 -18.16 0.13
N TYR A 142 -9.25 -17.38 0.96
CA TYR A 142 -8.64 -16.14 0.52
C TYR A 142 -7.63 -16.38 -0.61
N ILE A 143 -6.67 -17.30 -0.42
CA ILE A 143 -5.60 -17.58 -1.39
C ILE A 143 -6.17 -18.07 -2.72
N CYS A 144 -7.18 -18.94 -2.71
CA CYS A 144 -7.79 -19.45 -3.92
C CYS A 144 -8.67 -18.41 -4.64
N GLN A 145 -9.18 -17.40 -3.94
CA GLN A 145 -9.91 -16.27 -4.55
C GLN A 145 -9.00 -15.14 -5.07
N LEU A 146 -7.68 -15.29 -5.02
CA LEU A 146 -6.77 -14.35 -5.68
C LEU A 146 -6.87 -14.45 -7.21
N GLY A 147 -6.44 -13.40 -7.91
CA GLY A 147 -6.46 -13.38 -9.36
C GLY A 147 -5.49 -14.39 -10.00
N PRO A 148 -5.54 -14.54 -11.35
CA PRO A 148 -4.76 -15.54 -12.09
C PRO A 148 -3.25 -15.50 -11.83
N ALA A 149 -2.72 -14.35 -11.43
CA ALA A 149 -1.32 -14.17 -11.11
C ALA A 149 -0.84 -14.95 -9.87
N ALA A 150 -1.74 -15.40 -9.00
CA ALA A 150 -1.42 -16.27 -7.87
C ALA A 150 -1.22 -17.73 -8.26
N LEU A 151 -1.77 -18.17 -9.41
CA LEU A 151 -1.78 -19.58 -9.81
C LEU A 151 -0.40 -20.25 -9.87
N PRO A 152 0.66 -19.61 -10.41
CA PRO A 152 2.00 -20.22 -10.43
C PRO A 152 2.54 -20.50 -9.03
N GLU A 153 2.30 -19.59 -8.08
CA GLU A 153 2.79 -19.71 -6.70
C GLU A 153 2.02 -20.78 -5.92
N ILE A 154 0.70 -20.88 -6.14
CA ILE A 154 -0.14 -21.94 -5.57
C ILE A 154 0.34 -23.31 -6.06
N ARG A 155 0.52 -23.49 -7.38
CA ARG A 155 1.00 -24.76 -7.95
C ARG A 155 2.39 -25.15 -7.45
N ARG A 156 3.25 -24.17 -7.17
CA ARG A 156 4.63 -24.41 -6.73
C ARG A 156 4.72 -24.80 -5.24
N HIS A 157 3.94 -24.15 -4.38
CA HIS A 157 4.11 -24.31 -2.92
C HIS A 157 2.98 -25.10 -2.25
N ALA A 158 1.78 -25.13 -2.83
CA ALA A 158 0.61 -25.78 -2.24
C ALA A 158 -0.38 -26.26 -3.31
N PRO A 159 -0.01 -27.26 -4.15
CA PRO A 159 -0.82 -27.71 -5.28
C PRO A 159 -2.18 -28.29 -4.88
N GLU A 160 -2.31 -28.78 -3.65
CA GLU A 160 -3.54 -29.38 -3.11
C GLU A 160 -4.39 -28.38 -2.30
N LEU A 161 -3.95 -27.13 -2.17
CA LEU A 161 -4.63 -26.14 -1.31
C LEU A 161 -6.02 -25.73 -1.84
N CYS A 162 -6.15 -25.67 -3.17
CA CYS A 162 -7.36 -25.22 -3.83
C CYS A 162 -8.04 -26.41 -4.52
N ASP A 163 -9.31 -26.63 -4.22
CA ASP A 163 -10.16 -27.51 -5.03
C ASP A 163 -10.42 -26.88 -6.42
N ASN A 164 -10.69 -27.70 -7.43
CA ASN A 164 -10.88 -27.27 -8.83
C ASN A 164 -11.94 -26.17 -8.97
N SER A 165 -12.94 -26.14 -8.08
CA SER A 165 -13.99 -25.13 -8.02
C SER A 165 -13.50 -23.74 -7.58
N LEU A 166 -12.47 -23.67 -6.74
CA LEU A 166 -11.89 -22.44 -6.20
C LEU A 166 -10.57 -22.05 -6.85
N THR A 167 -9.94 -22.90 -7.67
CA THR A 167 -8.68 -22.57 -8.34
C THR A 167 -8.80 -21.35 -9.26
N PRO A 168 -7.90 -20.35 -9.16
CA PRO A 168 -7.82 -19.28 -10.14
C PRO A 168 -7.58 -19.87 -11.53
N ARG A 169 -8.38 -19.47 -12.52
CA ARG A 169 -8.19 -19.91 -13.90
C ARG A 169 -6.99 -19.19 -14.50
N ALA A 170 -6.20 -19.93 -15.28
CA ALA A 170 -5.15 -19.32 -16.10
C ALA A 170 -5.79 -18.28 -17.05
N PRO A 171 -5.12 -17.15 -17.32
CA PRO A 171 -5.65 -16.17 -18.26
C PRO A 171 -5.70 -16.80 -19.65
N LEU A 172 -6.77 -16.54 -20.39
CA LEU A 172 -6.92 -16.98 -21.78
C LEU A 172 -6.63 -15.78 -22.68
N ILE A 173 -5.61 -15.89 -23.54
CA ILE A 173 -5.30 -14.87 -24.54
C ILE A 173 -5.65 -15.49 -25.90
N THR A 174 -6.82 -15.13 -26.43
CA THR A 174 -7.27 -15.60 -27.75
C THR A 174 -7.00 -14.57 -28.84
N ASP A 175 -7.08 -13.29 -28.48
CA ASP A 175 -6.86 -12.16 -29.38
C ASP A 175 -5.76 -11.22 -28.85
N TRP A 176 -5.13 -10.44 -29.73
CA TRP A 176 -4.10 -9.47 -29.35
C TRP A 176 -4.62 -8.36 -28.43
N ARG A 177 -5.94 -8.13 -28.43
CA ARG A 177 -6.62 -7.16 -27.54
C ARG A 177 -6.72 -7.64 -26.09
N GLU A 178 -6.72 -8.96 -25.89
CA GLU A 178 -6.71 -9.60 -24.56
C GLU A 178 -5.28 -9.75 -24.02
N TRP A 179 -4.28 -9.42 -24.85
CA TRP A 179 -2.89 -9.49 -24.45
C TRP A 179 -2.57 -8.40 -23.42
N GLY A 180 -2.26 -8.83 -22.21
CA GLY A 180 -1.69 -8.00 -21.16
C GLY A 180 -0.30 -8.50 -20.77
N PHE A 181 0.63 -7.57 -20.48
CA PHE A 181 1.98 -7.93 -20.01
C PHE A 181 1.96 -8.84 -18.75
N ARG A 182 0.98 -8.62 -17.86
CA ARG A 182 0.79 -9.43 -16.65
C ARG A 182 0.36 -10.86 -16.99
N ASP A 183 -0.61 -11.01 -17.87
CA ASP A 183 -1.14 -12.33 -18.28
C ASP A 183 -0.12 -13.13 -19.07
N TRP A 184 0.62 -12.48 -19.97
CA TRP A 184 1.74 -13.11 -20.68
C TRP A 184 2.80 -13.65 -19.71
N ARG A 185 3.16 -12.91 -18.66
CA ARG A 185 4.12 -13.35 -17.64
C ARG A 185 3.61 -14.57 -16.87
N VAL A 186 2.33 -14.58 -16.52
CA VAL A 186 1.69 -15.73 -15.85
C VAL A 186 1.74 -16.96 -16.73
N LEU A 187 1.32 -16.84 -18.00
CA LEU A 187 1.34 -17.95 -18.96
C LEU A 187 2.74 -18.52 -19.16
N ARG A 188 3.75 -17.65 -19.29
CA ARG A 188 5.15 -18.07 -19.39
C ARG A 188 5.59 -18.90 -18.18
N SER A 189 5.30 -18.42 -16.96
CA SER A 189 5.66 -19.15 -15.74
C SER A 189 4.95 -20.51 -15.63
N LEU A 190 3.69 -20.61 -16.07
CA LEU A 190 2.95 -21.88 -16.10
C LEU A 190 3.52 -22.83 -17.16
N GLY A 191 3.92 -22.31 -18.32
CA GLY A 191 4.56 -23.07 -19.39
C GLY A 191 5.88 -23.71 -18.92
N GLU A 192 6.75 -22.92 -18.28
CA GLU A 192 8.01 -23.40 -17.70
C GLU A 192 7.79 -24.52 -16.68
N MET A 193 6.75 -24.41 -15.83
CA MET A 193 6.39 -25.46 -14.87
C MET A 193 5.87 -26.74 -15.54
N SER A 194 5.09 -26.61 -16.62
CA SER A 194 4.58 -27.76 -17.36
C SER A 194 5.68 -28.54 -18.08
N ALA A 195 6.66 -27.82 -18.64
CA ALA A 195 7.84 -28.41 -19.27
C ALA A 195 8.68 -29.17 -18.25
N ALA A 196 8.96 -28.57 -17.09
CA ALA A 196 9.71 -29.22 -16.01
C ALA A 196 9.04 -30.50 -15.48
N LYS A 197 7.70 -30.56 -15.48
CA LYS A 197 6.95 -31.76 -15.08
C LYS A 197 6.99 -32.88 -16.14
N ALA A 198 7.20 -32.54 -17.41
CA ALA A 198 7.25 -33.51 -18.51
C ALA A 198 8.61 -34.23 -18.64
N GLU A 199 9.65 -33.70 -18.01
CA GLU A 199 11.01 -34.27 -18.00
C GLU A 199 11.27 -35.24 -16.82
N LEU A 200 10.33 -35.33 -15.87
CA LEU A 200 10.35 -36.23 -14.71
C LEU A 200 9.45 -37.46 -14.95
#